data_AF-A0A382M1D4-F1
#
_entry.id   AF-A0A382M1D4-F1
#
_cell.length_a   1.000
_cell.length_b   1.000
_cell.length_c   1.000
_cell.angle_alpha   90.00
_cell.angle_beta   90.00
_cell.angle_gamma   90.00
#
_symmetry.space_group_name_H-M   'P 1'
#
loop_
_entity.id
_entity.type
_entity.pdbx_description
1 polymer ?
#
loop_
_entity_poly.entity_id
_entity_poly.type
_entity_poly.pdbx_seq_one_letter_code
_entity_poly.pdbx_strand_id
1 'polypeptide(L)'
;GGHHRPFNEAGFPGVRIMEAHENYNRQHQDIRTENGIKYGDVIEGVNFDYCAKLTAVNAAALVTLAMAPPKPKNVKIGGIVKPFTVLSWDKVDGAAGYKLYWRDTTAPTWKYSKWVGGDVTQHTLEGIVIDNYLFGVAAVGENGHESMVAYPGGLIGR
;
A
#
# COMPACT_ATOMS: atom_id res chain seq x y z
N GLY A 1 -2.81 -1.69 -16.38
CA GLY A 1 -3.36 -1.04 -17.59
C GLY A 1 -2.23 -0.65 -18.51
N GLY A 2 -2.38 -0.87 -19.82
CA GLY A 2 -1.30 -0.72 -20.81
C GLY A 2 -0.62 0.65 -20.80
N HIS A 3 -1.36 1.75 -20.62
CA HIS A 3 -0.79 3.11 -20.76
C HIS A 3 0.15 3.53 -19.61
N HIS A 4 0.10 2.87 -18.45
CA HIS A 4 1.01 3.14 -17.32
C HIS A 4 2.35 2.40 -17.47
N ARG A 5 2.36 1.27 -18.18
CA ARG A 5 3.52 0.38 -18.27
C ARG A 5 4.78 1.04 -18.86
N PRO A 6 4.71 1.82 -19.96
CA PRO A 6 5.92 2.45 -20.53
C PRO A 6 6.62 3.41 -19.57
N PHE A 7 5.87 4.16 -18.75
CA PHE A 7 6.46 5.08 -17.77
C PHE A 7 7.24 4.33 -16.68
N ASN A 8 6.70 3.20 -16.20
CA ASN A 8 7.39 2.35 -15.24
C ASN A 8 8.63 1.69 -15.84
N GLU A 9 8.54 1.20 -17.08
CA GLU A 9 9.68 0.60 -17.79
C GLU A 9 10.81 1.62 -18.02
N ALA A 10 10.46 2.90 -18.19
CA ALA A 10 11.41 3.99 -18.24
C ALA A 10 11.88 4.49 -16.85
N GLY A 11 11.42 3.87 -15.76
CA GLY A 11 11.83 4.19 -14.40
C GLY A 11 11.22 5.48 -13.83
N PHE A 12 10.16 6.02 -14.44
CA PHE A 12 9.47 7.20 -13.92
C PHE A 12 8.48 6.80 -12.82
N PRO A 13 8.68 7.23 -11.56
CA PRO A 13 7.66 7.07 -10.53
C PRO A 13 6.49 8.01 -10.83
N GLY A 14 5.40 7.48 -11.39
CA GLY A 14 4.26 8.26 -11.83
C GLY A 14 2.93 7.67 -11.38
N VAL A 15 1.99 8.54 -10.99
CA VAL A 15 0.60 8.17 -10.77
C VAL A 15 -0.23 8.69 -11.93
N ARG A 16 -0.89 7.79 -12.66
CA ARG A 16 -1.83 8.17 -13.72
C ARG A 16 -3.20 8.45 -13.11
N ILE A 17 -3.73 9.64 -13.39
CA ILE A 17 -5.12 10.00 -13.13
C ILE A 17 -5.89 9.86 -14.44
N MET A 18 -7.03 9.17 -14.40
CA MET A 18 -7.86 8.90 -15.56
C MET A 18 -9.33 8.82 -15.16
N GLU A 19 -10.21 9.01 -16.13
CA GLU A 19 -11.65 8.81 -15.95
C GLU A 19 -11.92 7.35 -15.56
N ALA A 20 -12.87 7.13 -14.64
CA ALA A 20 -13.25 5.78 -14.20
C ALA A 20 -14.03 5.02 -15.29
N HIS A 21 -14.86 5.75 -16.05
CA HIS A 21 -15.58 5.25 -17.20
C HIS A 21 -15.15 6.04 -18.42
N GLU A 22 -14.80 5.30 -19.47
CA GLU A 22 -14.31 5.90 -20.71
C GLU A 22 -15.44 6.64 -21.42
N ASN A 23 -15.19 7.89 -21.79
CA ASN A 23 -16.05 8.60 -22.72
C ASN A 23 -15.53 8.40 -24.15
N TYR A 24 -16.22 7.58 -24.94
CA TYR A 24 -15.82 7.23 -26.31
C TYR A 24 -15.86 8.40 -27.30
N ASN A 25 -16.47 9.53 -26.94
CA ASN A 25 -16.36 10.75 -27.73
C ASN A 25 -15.04 11.48 -27.45
N ARG A 26 -14.28 11.11 -26.43
CA ARG A 26 -13.07 11.81 -26.00
C ARG A 26 -11.84 10.92 -26.09
N GLN A 27 -11.80 9.82 -25.33
CA GLN A 27 -10.64 8.95 -25.29
C GLN A 27 -10.42 8.20 -26.60
N HIS A 28 -9.16 8.06 -26.99
CA HIS A 28 -8.73 7.35 -28.21
C HIS A 28 -9.34 7.88 -29.52
N GLN A 29 -9.73 9.15 -29.55
CA GLN A 29 -10.31 9.78 -30.73
C GLN A 29 -9.40 10.87 -31.27
N ASP A 30 -9.26 10.92 -32.60
CA ASP A 30 -8.73 12.08 -33.29
C ASP A 30 -9.72 13.26 -33.18
N ILE A 31 -9.17 14.47 -33.18
CA ILE A 31 -9.96 15.70 -33.13
C ILE A 31 -10.76 15.80 -34.43
N ARG A 32 -12.08 15.62 -34.33
CA ARG A 32 -13.02 15.77 -35.45
C ARG A 32 -14.40 16.20 -34.99
N THR A 33 -15.23 16.59 -35.94
CA THR A 33 -16.67 16.75 -35.72
C THR A 33 -17.40 15.85 -36.70
N GLU A 34 -18.27 15.00 -36.19
CA GLU A 34 -19.01 14.03 -37.00
C GLU A 34 -20.45 13.98 -36.49
N ASN A 35 -21.42 14.16 -37.39
CA ASN A 35 -22.86 14.18 -37.05
C ASN A 35 -23.22 15.16 -35.92
N GLY A 36 -22.50 16.28 -35.83
CA GLY A 36 -22.69 17.30 -34.78
C GLY A 36 -22.03 16.98 -33.43
N ILE A 37 -21.36 15.83 -33.29
CA ILE A 37 -20.63 15.44 -32.08
C ILE A 37 -19.15 15.83 -32.26
N LYS A 38 -18.60 16.54 -31.27
CA LYS A 38 -17.15 16.82 -31.20
C LYS A 38 -16.44 15.64 -30.58
N TYR A 39 -15.45 15.12 -31.29
CA TYR A 39 -14.58 14.05 -30.85
C TYR A 39 -13.18 14.57 -30.50
N GLY A 40 -12.52 13.93 -29.54
CA GLY A 40 -11.08 14.13 -29.27
C GLY A 40 -10.69 14.21 -27.79
N ASP A 41 -9.45 13.83 -27.50
CA ASP A 41 -8.82 13.98 -26.18
C ASP A 41 -8.23 15.39 -26.06
N VAL A 42 -9.07 16.33 -25.60
CA VAL A 42 -8.74 17.75 -25.52
C VAL A 42 -8.83 18.27 -24.09
N ILE A 43 -8.08 19.33 -23.79
CA ILE A 43 -7.96 19.88 -22.44
C ILE A 43 -9.30 20.38 -21.89
N GLU A 44 -10.22 20.81 -22.75
CA GLU A 44 -11.58 21.21 -22.40
C GLU A 44 -12.43 20.05 -21.85
N GLY A 45 -12.04 18.80 -22.13
CA GLY A 45 -12.65 17.60 -21.57
C GLY A 45 -12.22 17.31 -20.13
N VAL A 46 -11.13 17.93 -19.66
CA VAL A 46 -10.54 17.68 -18.35
C VAL A 46 -11.28 18.45 -17.27
N ASN A 47 -11.79 17.73 -16.27
CA ASN A 47 -12.32 18.35 -15.05
C ASN A 47 -11.17 18.62 -14.07
N PHE A 48 -10.63 19.84 -14.11
CA PHE A 48 -9.50 20.24 -13.27
C PHE A 48 -9.78 20.15 -11.77
N ASP A 49 -10.98 20.49 -11.30
CA ASP A 49 -11.33 20.39 -9.88
C ASP A 49 -11.33 18.94 -9.41
N TYR A 50 -11.82 18.02 -10.24
CA TYR A 50 -11.78 16.60 -9.95
C TYR A 50 -10.35 16.05 -9.99
N CYS A 51 -9.55 16.44 -10.98
CA CYS A 51 -8.13 16.10 -11.05
C CYS A 51 -7.37 16.60 -9.83
N ALA A 52 -7.64 17.84 -9.37
CA ALA A 52 -7.04 18.41 -8.17
C ALA A 52 -7.41 17.61 -6.91
N LYS A 53 -8.68 17.22 -6.75
CA LYS A 53 -9.13 16.36 -5.64
C LYS A 53 -8.41 15.00 -5.64
N LEU A 54 -8.32 14.33 -6.80
CA LEU A 54 -7.61 13.05 -6.91
C LEU A 54 -6.11 13.21 -6.63
N THR A 55 -5.50 14.30 -7.11
CA THR A 55 -4.10 14.61 -6.85
C THR A 55 -3.85 14.83 -5.36
N ALA A 56 -4.73 15.58 -4.68
CA ALA A 56 -4.63 15.84 -3.25
C ALA A 56 -4.70 14.55 -2.42
N VAL A 57 -5.58 13.60 -2.77
CA VAL A 57 -5.66 12.30 -2.08
C VAL A 57 -4.39 11.48 -2.25
N ASN A 58 -3.84 11.43 -3.48
CA ASN A 58 -2.56 10.73 -3.72
C ASN A 58 -1.39 11.41 -2.99
N ALA A 59 -1.34 12.73 -3.01
CA ALA A 59 -0.33 13.50 -2.28
C ALA A 59 -0.42 13.26 -0.77
N ALA A 60 -1.62 13.23 -0.20
CA ALA A 60 -1.82 12.92 1.21
C ALA A 60 -1.28 11.52 1.57
N ALA A 61 -1.56 10.50 0.75
CA ALA A 61 -1.03 9.15 0.96
C ALA A 61 0.50 9.08 0.86
N LEU A 62 1.11 9.88 -0.03
CA LEU A 62 2.57 9.97 -0.11
C LEU A 62 3.16 10.69 1.10
N VAL A 63 2.51 11.74 1.60
CA VAL A 63 2.93 12.47 2.80
C VAL A 63 2.87 11.58 4.03
N THR A 64 1.81 10.76 4.19
CA THR A 64 1.77 9.82 5.32
C THR A 64 2.92 8.82 5.28
N LEU A 65 3.29 8.31 4.11
CA LEU A 65 4.44 7.41 3.97
C LEU A 65 5.78 8.13 4.18
N ALA A 66 5.92 9.37 3.71
CA ALA A 66 7.14 10.18 3.88
C ALA A 66 7.39 10.57 5.35
N MET A 67 6.31 10.75 6.12
CA MET A 67 6.36 11.08 7.54
C MET A 67 6.41 9.86 8.46
N ALA A 68 6.29 8.65 7.91
CA ALA A 68 6.38 7.41 8.67
C ALA A 68 7.84 6.99 8.91
N PRO A 69 8.12 6.20 9.96
CA PRO A 69 9.42 5.56 10.12
C PRO A 69 9.74 4.61 8.95
N PRO A 70 11.02 4.25 8.77
CA PRO A 70 11.40 3.23 7.81
C PRO A 70 10.65 1.90 8.03
N LYS A 71 10.38 1.20 6.94
CA LYS A 71 9.80 -0.15 7.00
C LYS A 71 10.70 -1.09 7.84
N PRO A 72 10.13 -1.90 8.76
CA PRO A 72 10.88 -2.92 9.50
C PRO A 72 11.67 -3.84 8.57
N LYS A 73 12.90 -4.18 8.98
CA LYS A 73 13.77 -5.10 8.26
C LYS A 73 13.86 -6.44 8.98
N ASN A 74 14.33 -7.46 8.25
CA ASN A 74 14.56 -8.81 8.76
C ASN A 74 13.35 -9.38 9.52
N VAL A 75 12.14 -9.11 9.02
CA VAL A 75 10.93 -9.69 9.59
C VAL A 75 10.99 -11.20 9.42
N LYS A 76 10.92 -11.92 10.54
CA LYS A 76 10.91 -13.38 10.60
C LYS A 76 9.66 -13.87 11.30
N ILE A 77 9.23 -15.06 10.92
CA ILE A 77 8.04 -15.72 11.47
C ILE A 77 8.39 -17.09 12.05
N GLY A 78 7.73 -17.44 13.16
CA GLY A 78 7.86 -18.73 13.84
C GLY A 78 6.51 -19.19 14.38
N GLY A 79 6.50 -20.32 15.09
CA GLY A 79 5.25 -20.97 15.52
C GLY A 79 4.83 -22.17 14.66
N ILE A 80 5.78 -22.76 13.91
CA ILE A 80 5.55 -23.96 13.11
C ILE A 80 5.11 -25.11 14.03
N VAL A 81 3.96 -25.74 13.71
CA VAL A 81 3.29 -26.78 14.53
C VAL A 81 2.94 -26.30 15.95
N LYS A 82 2.60 -25.02 16.11
CA LYS A 82 2.12 -24.46 17.40
C LYS A 82 0.78 -23.73 17.21
N PRO A 83 -0.06 -23.65 18.26
CA PRO A 83 -1.33 -22.94 18.20
C PRO A 83 -1.18 -21.39 18.30
N PHE A 84 -0.02 -20.87 17.94
CA PHE A 84 0.32 -19.45 18.00
C PHE A 84 1.38 -19.10 16.95
N THR A 85 1.49 -17.82 16.62
CA THR A 85 2.49 -17.30 15.68
C THR A 85 3.43 -16.36 16.40
N VAL A 86 4.74 -16.46 16.12
CA VAL A 86 5.73 -15.50 16.64
C VAL A 86 6.26 -14.67 15.49
N LEU A 87 6.28 -13.35 15.65
CA LEU A 87 6.91 -12.43 14.71
C LEU A 87 8.12 -11.78 15.40
N SER A 88 9.21 -11.60 14.67
CA SER A 88 10.38 -10.83 15.11
C SER A 88 10.89 -9.94 13.98
N TRP A 89 11.49 -8.81 14.30
CA TRP A 89 11.98 -7.81 13.35
C TRP A 89 13.11 -6.97 13.96
N ASP A 90 13.85 -6.26 13.11
CA ASP A 90 14.85 -5.30 13.59
C ASP A 90 14.19 -4.05 14.17
N LYS A 91 14.78 -3.50 15.24
CA LYS A 91 14.35 -2.20 15.79
C LYS A 91 14.45 -1.12 14.71
N VAL A 92 13.40 -0.30 14.60
CA VAL A 92 13.33 0.83 13.69
C VAL A 92 13.50 2.13 14.48
N ASP A 93 14.49 2.92 14.12
CA ASP A 93 14.71 4.23 14.74
C ASP A 93 13.53 5.17 14.44
N GLY A 94 13.08 5.90 15.46
CA GLY A 94 11.93 6.80 15.38
C GLY A 94 10.56 6.10 15.43
N ALA A 95 10.51 4.79 15.65
CA ALA A 95 9.26 4.08 15.87
C ALA A 95 8.79 4.22 17.33
N ALA A 96 7.58 4.76 17.52
CA ALA A 96 6.87 4.73 18.79
C ALA A 96 6.33 3.32 19.12
N GLY A 97 6.16 2.49 18.09
CA GLY A 97 5.73 1.11 18.20
C GLY A 97 5.49 0.46 16.84
N TYR A 98 4.89 -0.72 16.88
CA TYR A 98 4.66 -1.54 15.70
C TYR A 98 3.24 -2.07 15.65
N LYS A 99 2.69 -2.12 14.43
CA LYS A 99 1.46 -2.86 14.14
C LYS A 99 1.80 -4.20 13.50
N LEU A 100 1.39 -5.27 14.18
CA LEU A 100 1.43 -6.64 13.71
C LEU A 100 0.12 -6.90 12.97
N TYR A 101 0.18 -7.07 11.66
CA TYR A 101 -0.99 -7.31 10.82
C TYR A 101 -1.14 -8.80 10.50
N TRP A 102 -2.39 -9.27 10.40
CA TRP A 102 -2.70 -10.55 9.77
C TRP A 102 -4.02 -10.52 9.01
N ARG A 103 -4.13 -11.41 8.02
CA ARG A 103 -5.34 -11.57 7.20
C ARG A 103 -5.44 -12.97 6.64
N ASP A 104 -6.66 -13.40 6.32
CA ASP A 104 -6.87 -14.65 5.61
C ASP A 104 -6.12 -14.63 4.27
N THR A 105 -5.69 -15.80 3.81
CA THR A 105 -4.95 -15.94 2.54
C THR A 105 -5.76 -15.46 1.32
N THR A 106 -7.09 -15.46 1.43
CA THR A 106 -8.03 -15.01 0.38
C THR A 106 -8.46 -13.54 0.52
N ALA A 107 -8.14 -12.88 1.64
CA ALA A 107 -8.57 -11.50 1.88
C ALA A 107 -7.72 -10.51 1.08
N PRO A 108 -8.31 -9.55 0.34
CA PRO A 108 -7.52 -8.57 -0.42
C PRO A 108 -6.84 -7.50 0.45
N THR A 109 -7.24 -7.38 1.72
CA THR A 109 -6.76 -6.34 2.66
C THR A 109 -6.41 -6.94 4.02
N TRP A 110 -5.58 -6.23 4.79
CA TRP A 110 -5.32 -6.56 6.19
C TRP A 110 -6.62 -6.47 6.99
N LYS A 111 -6.97 -7.54 7.72
CA LYS A 111 -8.22 -7.63 8.47
C LYS A 111 -8.03 -7.35 9.95
N TYR A 112 -6.90 -7.77 10.49
CA TYR A 112 -6.63 -7.72 11.92
C TYR A 112 -5.28 -7.07 12.17
N SER A 113 -5.16 -6.44 13.34
CA SER A 113 -3.89 -5.88 13.79
C SER A 113 -3.74 -5.92 15.30
N LYS A 114 -2.49 -5.90 15.76
CA LYS A 114 -2.11 -5.76 17.17
C LYS A 114 -1.01 -4.72 17.30
N TRP A 115 -1.19 -3.75 18.20
CA TRP A 115 -0.17 -2.78 18.56
C TRP A 115 0.78 -3.33 19.63
N VAL A 116 2.07 -3.04 19.48
CA VAL A 116 3.12 -3.27 20.49
C VAL A 116 4.03 -2.04 20.59
N GLY A 117 4.60 -1.79 21.78
CA GLY A 117 5.45 -0.63 22.03
C GLY A 117 6.79 -0.64 21.27
N GLY A 118 7.44 0.52 21.14
CA GLY A 118 8.66 0.71 20.34
C GLY A 118 9.89 -0.08 20.77
N ASP A 119 9.93 -0.54 22.03
CA ASP A 119 11.02 -1.40 22.53
C ASP A 119 10.78 -2.89 22.26
N VAL A 120 9.62 -3.27 21.71
CA VAL A 120 9.31 -4.65 21.35
C VAL A 120 9.79 -4.93 19.93
N THR A 121 10.63 -5.96 19.79
CA THR A 121 11.12 -6.46 18.50
C THR A 121 10.72 -7.91 18.22
N GLN A 122 9.99 -8.53 19.15
CA GLN A 122 9.44 -9.87 19.01
C GLN A 122 8.11 -9.96 19.77
N HIS A 123 7.10 -10.58 19.17
CA HIS A 123 5.80 -10.78 19.81
C HIS A 123 5.15 -12.11 19.41
N THR A 124 4.45 -12.72 20.36
CA THR A 124 3.63 -13.93 20.15
C THR A 124 2.16 -13.55 20.02
N LEU A 125 1.55 -13.93 18.90
CA LEU A 125 0.12 -13.85 18.66
C LEU A 125 -0.53 -15.16 19.10
N GLU A 126 -1.00 -15.19 20.36
CA GLU A 126 -1.66 -16.36 20.96
C GLU A 126 -2.96 -16.71 20.24
N GLY A 127 -3.18 -18.00 19.98
CA GLY A 127 -4.38 -18.51 19.30
C GLY A 127 -4.42 -18.23 17.79
N ILE A 128 -3.40 -17.56 17.23
CA ILE A 128 -3.30 -17.27 15.80
C ILE A 128 -2.33 -18.24 15.15
N VAL A 129 -2.87 -19.24 14.43
CA VAL A 129 -2.08 -20.29 13.78
C VAL A 129 -1.44 -19.78 12.48
N ILE A 130 -0.14 -20.04 12.32
CA ILE A 130 0.67 -19.54 11.20
C ILE A 130 0.13 -19.94 9.82
N ASP A 131 -0.39 -21.15 9.67
CA ASP A 131 -0.81 -21.70 8.36
C ASP A 131 -2.12 -21.10 7.84
N ASN A 132 -2.88 -20.40 8.69
CA ASN A 132 -4.21 -19.88 8.36
C ASN A 132 -4.16 -18.47 7.77
N TYR A 133 -3.05 -17.75 7.95
CA TYR A 133 -2.99 -16.31 7.70
C TYR A 133 -1.71 -15.89 6.99
N LEU A 134 -1.80 -14.73 6.34
CA LEU A 134 -0.64 -13.95 5.96
C LEU A 134 -0.38 -12.91 7.05
N PHE A 135 0.91 -12.58 7.25
CA PHE A 135 1.36 -11.70 8.33
C PHE A 135 2.23 -10.57 7.79
N GLY A 136 2.30 -9.49 8.56
CA GLY A 136 3.23 -8.41 8.30
C GLY A 136 3.43 -7.49 9.50
N VAL A 137 4.49 -6.69 9.46
CA VAL A 137 4.82 -5.72 10.51
C VAL A 137 5.00 -4.34 9.90
N ALA A 138 4.36 -3.33 10.46
CA ALA A 138 4.61 -1.92 10.15
C ALA A 138 5.15 -1.19 11.38
N ALA A 139 6.11 -0.29 11.16
CA ALA A 139 6.55 0.65 12.19
C ALA A 139 5.62 1.87 12.18
N VAL A 140 5.41 2.47 13.35
CA VAL A 140 4.55 3.66 13.48
C VAL A 140 5.30 4.71 14.29
N GLY A 141 5.35 5.93 13.77
CA GLY A 141 6.04 7.05 14.40
C GLY A 141 5.21 7.68 15.52
N GLU A 142 5.83 8.59 16.29
CA GLU A 142 5.12 9.37 17.32
C GLU A 142 3.98 10.23 16.74
N ASN A 143 4.09 10.61 15.47
CA ASN A 143 3.06 11.31 14.71
C ASN A 143 1.90 10.40 14.25
N GLY A 144 1.95 9.09 14.54
CA GLY A 144 0.93 8.11 14.18
C GLY A 144 0.99 7.64 12.73
N HIS A 145 1.95 8.09 11.92
CA HIS A 145 2.11 7.63 10.55
C HIS A 145 2.80 6.26 10.47
N GLU A 146 2.26 5.39 9.62
CA GLU A 146 2.69 4.00 9.49
C GLU A 146 3.56 3.78 8.26
N SER A 147 4.60 2.98 8.43
CA SER A 147 5.45 2.53 7.33
C SER A 147 4.67 1.61 6.40
N MET A 148 5.25 1.34 5.22
CA MET A 148 4.85 0.17 4.43
C MET A 148 4.94 -1.10 5.29
N VAL A 149 4.02 -2.05 5.07
CA VAL A 149 4.03 -3.33 5.78
C VAL A 149 5.17 -4.20 5.24
N ALA A 150 6.01 -4.71 6.14
CA ALA A 150 7.02 -5.71 5.84
C ALA A 150 6.46 -7.12 6.06
N TYR A 151 6.50 -7.94 5.00
CA TYR A 151 6.18 -9.35 5.10
C TYR A 151 7.37 -10.13 5.69
N PRO A 152 7.11 -11.21 6.45
CA PRO A 152 8.16 -12.12 6.87
C PRO A 152 8.92 -12.70 5.68
N GLY A 153 10.25 -12.56 5.70
CA GLY A 153 11.15 -13.07 4.66
C GLY A 153 11.98 -14.28 5.10
N GLY A 154 11.86 -14.70 6.37
CA GLY A 154 12.61 -15.83 6.93
C GLY A 154 11.92 -16.46 8.13
N LEU A 155 12.44 -17.61 8.56
CA LEU A 155 11.98 -18.30 9.75
C LEU A 155 12.78 -17.83 10.97
N ILE A 156 12.11 -17.76 12.13
CA ILE A 156 12.82 -17.68 13.41
C ILE A 156 13.52 -19.04 13.59
N GLY A 157 14.84 -19.01 13.78
CA GLY A 157 15.65 -20.21 13.98
C GLY A 157 15.09 -21.06 15.13
N ARG A 158 15.22 -22.39 15.01
CA ARG A 158 14.85 -23.32 16.07
C ARG A 158 15.63 -23.07 17.35
#